data_AF-A0A4U9HLG5-F1
#
_entry.id   AF-A0A4U9HLG5-F1
#
_cell.length_a   1.000
_cell.length_b   1.000
_cell.length_c   1.000
_cell.angle_alpha   90.00
_cell.angle_beta   90.00
_cell.angle_gamma   90.00
#
_symmetry.space_group_name_H-M   'P 1'
#
loop_
_entity.id
_entity.type
_entity.pdbx_description
1 polymer ?
#
loop_
_entity_poly.entity_id
_entity_poly.type
_entity_poly.pdbx_seq_one_letter_code
_entity_poly.pdbx_strand_id
1 'polypeptide(L)'
;MHKHGGKIMIQISHMGRRSRWDGENWPNLMSPSGIREPVHRATCKTIEVEEIRRVIGDFARAAVRAKEGGLDGVELSAVHQHMIDQFWSPRVNKRTDEWGGSFENRMRFGMEVLKAVREAVGPDFVVGMRITGDEFHPDGLSHEDMKQIAAYYDATGMVDYFGVVGSGCDTHNTLANVIPNMSYPPEPFLHLAAGIKEVVSVPVIHAQNIKDPNQAQRILEQGYVDFVGMTRAHIADPHLIAKIKLNQVDQIRQCVGANYCIDRQYMGLDVLCIQNAATSREYMGLPHIISKSDGPQRKVVVVGGGPGGMEAARVAAERGHQVTLLERGEELGGQISNRRPGAAARPDGGHYPLAGDGAAAAGGDGPAGNQRGRRHGARSAAGCLHPGDRRPAVP
;
A
#
# COMPACT_ATOMS: atom_id res chain seq x y z
N MET A 1 7.19 -19.22 9.45
CA MET A 1 5.91 -18.79 10.04
C MET A 1 5.28 -19.87 10.91
N HIS A 2 4.94 -21.04 10.36
CA HIS A 2 4.24 -22.11 11.11
C HIS A 2 4.93 -22.59 12.40
N LYS A 3 6.27 -22.65 12.43
CA LYS A 3 7.04 -22.97 13.66
C LYS A 3 6.69 -22.07 14.85
N HIS A 4 6.24 -20.85 14.60
CA HIS A 4 5.84 -19.88 15.62
C HIS A 4 4.31 -19.78 15.79
N GLY A 5 3.55 -20.73 15.24
CA GLY A 5 2.07 -20.75 15.29
C GLY A 5 1.38 -19.73 14.37
N GLY A 6 2.15 -18.95 13.59
CA GLY A 6 1.60 -17.99 12.65
C GLY A 6 1.12 -18.66 11.36
N LYS A 7 0.02 -18.14 10.81
CA LYS A 7 -0.54 -18.52 9.50
C LYS A 7 -0.01 -17.61 8.40
N ILE A 8 0.08 -18.11 7.17
CA ILE A 8 0.58 -17.35 6.02
C ILE A 8 -0.30 -17.58 4.81
N MET A 9 -0.65 -16.48 4.15
CA MET A 9 -1.37 -16.47 2.89
C MET A 9 -0.64 -15.59 1.89
N ILE A 10 -0.93 -15.76 0.61
CA ILE A 10 -0.40 -14.91 -0.45
C ILE A 10 -1.53 -14.31 -1.27
N GLN A 11 -1.35 -13.07 -1.69
CA GLN A 11 -2.24 -12.47 -2.66
C GLN A 11 -1.86 -12.91 -4.07
N ILE A 12 -2.80 -13.50 -4.80
CA ILE A 12 -2.65 -13.85 -6.21
C ILE A 12 -3.25 -12.71 -7.04
N SER A 13 -2.47 -12.21 -7.99
CA SER A 13 -2.88 -11.11 -8.84
C SER A 13 -2.39 -11.29 -10.27
N HIS A 14 -3.12 -10.68 -11.20
CA HIS A 14 -2.65 -10.35 -12.53
C HIS A 14 -2.81 -8.83 -12.71
N MET A 15 -1.72 -8.11 -12.95
CA MET A 15 -1.71 -6.64 -12.97
C MET A 15 -2.53 -6.02 -14.13
N GLY A 16 -2.81 -6.80 -15.18
CA GLY A 16 -3.53 -6.34 -16.36
C GLY A 16 -2.81 -5.16 -17.03
N ARG A 17 -3.50 -4.03 -17.23
CA ARG A 17 -2.89 -2.81 -17.78
C ARG A 17 -1.92 -2.06 -16.85
N ARG A 18 -1.84 -2.41 -15.57
CA ARG A 18 -1.05 -1.69 -14.54
C ARG A 18 0.34 -2.31 -14.35
N SER A 19 1.10 -2.45 -15.42
CA SER A 19 2.46 -3.01 -15.36
C SER A 19 3.40 -2.28 -16.31
N ARG A 20 4.69 -2.63 -16.25
CA ARG A 20 5.71 -2.10 -17.17
C ARG A 20 5.93 -3.05 -18.34
N TRP A 21 6.52 -2.51 -19.40
CA TRP A 21 6.82 -3.25 -20.63
C TRP A 21 8.12 -4.07 -20.55
N ASP A 22 8.98 -3.80 -19.57
CA ASP A 22 10.37 -4.27 -19.47
C ASP A 22 10.61 -5.27 -18.33
N GLY A 23 9.56 -5.75 -17.66
CA GLY A 23 9.69 -6.58 -16.47
C GLY A 23 10.01 -8.05 -16.73
N GLU A 24 9.55 -8.62 -17.85
CA GLU A 24 9.62 -10.04 -18.17
C GLU A 24 9.40 -10.27 -19.67
N ASN A 25 9.57 -11.51 -20.16
CA ASN A 25 9.27 -11.94 -21.55
C ASN A 25 7.76 -11.98 -21.87
N TRP A 26 6.95 -11.08 -21.32
CA TRP A 26 5.51 -11.10 -21.53
C TRP A 26 5.14 -10.59 -22.93
N PRO A 27 4.29 -11.30 -23.69
CA PRO A 27 3.54 -10.66 -24.77
C PRO A 27 2.67 -9.57 -24.14
N ASN A 28 2.58 -8.42 -24.80
CA ASN A 28 1.79 -7.22 -24.51
C ASN A 28 0.86 -7.26 -23.27
N LEU A 29 0.87 -6.21 -22.45
CA LEU A 29 -0.11 -6.05 -21.37
C LEU A 29 -1.54 -6.23 -21.89
N MET A 30 -2.41 -6.75 -21.05
CA MET A 30 -3.78 -7.08 -21.40
C MET A 30 -4.77 -6.31 -20.52
N SER A 31 -5.86 -5.86 -21.11
CA SER A 31 -7.03 -5.34 -20.37
C SER A 31 -8.33 -5.72 -21.08
N PRO A 32 -9.49 -5.56 -20.44
CA PRO A 32 -10.78 -5.90 -21.05
C PRO A 32 -11.05 -5.20 -22.39
N SER A 33 -10.50 -4.00 -22.61
CA SER A 33 -10.80 -3.16 -23.79
C SER A 33 -9.62 -2.36 -24.34
N GLY A 34 -8.38 -2.73 -24.00
CA GLY A 34 -7.17 -2.08 -24.53
C GLY A 34 -6.94 -0.64 -24.05
N ILE A 35 -7.63 -0.21 -22.99
CA ILE A 35 -7.54 1.17 -22.48
C ILE A 35 -6.28 1.35 -21.63
N ARG A 36 -5.36 2.18 -22.11
CA ARG A 36 -4.10 2.52 -21.43
C ARG A 36 -4.31 3.12 -20.04
N GLU A 37 -3.45 2.74 -19.10
CA GLU A 37 -3.44 3.24 -17.73
C GLU A 37 -2.50 4.47 -17.58
N PRO A 38 -2.96 5.58 -16.95
CA PRO A 38 -2.20 6.82 -16.83
C PRO A 38 -0.85 6.77 -16.08
N VAL A 39 -0.73 5.99 -15.00
CA VAL A 39 0.43 5.99 -14.09
C VAL A 39 1.62 5.23 -14.70
N HIS A 40 1.42 3.99 -15.15
CA HIS A 40 2.49 3.12 -15.66
C HIS A 40 2.77 3.33 -17.14
N ARG A 41 1.86 4.00 -17.86
CA ARG A 41 2.07 4.50 -19.23
C ARG A 41 2.33 3.43 -20.29
N ALA A 42 2.31 2.15 -19.96
CA ALA A 42 2.44 1.05 -20.91
C ALA A 42 1.14 0.87 -21.72
N THR A 43 1.26 0.47 -22.98
CA THR A 43 0.12 0.12 -23.83
C THR A 43 -0.35 -1.29 -23.53
N CYS A 44 -1.66 -1.52 -23.66
CA CYS A 44 -2.25 -2.85 -23.49
C CYS A 44 -3.14 -3.19 -24.68
N LYS A 45 -3.16 -4.47 -25.06
CA LYS A 45 -4.14 -5.01 -25.99
C LYS A 45 -5.46 -5.29 -25.27
N THR A 46 -6.54 -5.38 -26.06
CA THR A 46 -7.79 -6.01 -25.63
C THR A 46 -7.54 -7.52 -25.49
N ILE A 47 -7.89 -8.08 -24.34
CA ILE A 47 -7.76 -9.52 -24.09
C ILE A 47 -8.79 -10.31 -24.93
N GLU A 48 -8.36 -11.40 -25.57
CA GLU A 48 -9.27 -12.31 -26.29
C GLU A 48 -9.85 -13.42 -25.38
N VAL A 49 -10.89 -14.12 -25.85
CA VAL A 49 -11.61 -15.10 -25.03
C VAL A 49 -10.71 -16.29 -24.65
N GLU A 50 -9.84 -16.73 -25.55
CA GLU A 50 -8.88 -17.81 -25.31
C GLU A 50 -7.87 -17.41 -24.23
N GLU A 51 -7.46 -16.14 -24.22
CA GLU A 51 -6.58 -15.58 -23.21
C GLU A 51 -7.27 -15.43 -21.86
N ILE A 52 -8.55 -15.01 -21.85
CA ILE A 52 -9.38 -14.98 -20.63
C ILE A 52 -9.39 -16.37 -19.99
N ARG A 53 -9.69 -17.42 -20.77
CA ARG A 53 -9.72 -18.81 -20.28
C ARG A 53 -8.35 -19.27 -19.78
N ARG A 54 -7.27 -18.91 -20.49
CA ARG A 54 -5.90 -19.21 -20.06
C ARG A 54 -5.56 -18.55 -18.72
N VAL A 55 -5.87 -17.25 -18.56
CA VAL A 55 -5.61 -16.48 -17.35
C VAL A 55 -6.41 -17.03 -16.16
N ILE A 56 -7.68 -17.42 -16.37
CA ILE A 56 -8.48 -18.12 -15.33
C ILE A 56 -7.75 -19.39 -14.86
N GLY A 57 -7.26 -20.20 -15.80
CA GLY A 57 -6.46 -21.38 -15.49
C GLY A 57 -5.12 -21.06 -14.79
N ASP A 58 -4.50 -19.92 -15.10
CA ASP A 58 -3.28 -19.45 -14.42
C ASP A 58 -3.53 -19.10 -12.95
N PHE A 59 -4.67 -18.46 -12.62
CA PHE A 59 -5.07 -18.22 -11.23
C PHE A 59 -5.24 -19.53 -10.45
N ALA A 60 -5.94 -20.51 -11.02
CA ALA A 60 -6.10 -21.83 -10.40
C ALA A 60 -4.75 -22.53 -10.18
N ARG A 61 -3.87 -22.56 -11.20
CA ARG A 61 -2.50 -23.10 -11.07
C ARG A 61 -1.68 -22.37 -10.00
N ALA A 62 -1.81 -21.05 -9.89
CA ALA A 62 -1.13 -20.28 -8.85
C ALA A 62 -1.63 -20.65 -7.45
N ALA A 63 -2.93 -20.86 -7.29
CA ALA A 63 -3.52 -21.29 -6.02
C ALA A 63 -3.09 -22.71 -5.62
N VAL A 64 -2.99 -23.64 -6.58
CA VAL A 64 -2.43 -24.98 -6.34
C VAL A 64 -0.98 -24.88 -5.85
N ARG A 65 -0.14 -24.09 -6.51
CA ARG A 65 1.26 -23.87 -6.07
C ARG A 65 1.34 -23.28 -4.66
N ALA A 66 0.44 -22.36 -4.32
CA ALA A 66 0.37 -21.80 -2.97
C ALA A 66 0.03 -22.89 -1.94
N LYS A 67 -0.97 -23.73 -2.22
CA LYS A 67 -1.35 -24.86 -1.36
C LYS A 67 -0.23 -25.88 -1.21
N GLU A 68 0.39 -26.31 -2.31
CA GLU A 68 1.53 -27.24 -2.32
C GLU A 68 2.76 -26.66 -1.60
N GLY A 69 2.96 -25.34 -1.69
CA GLY A 69 3.97 -24.60 -0.95
C GLY A 69 3.71 -24.50 0.57
N GLY A 70 2.61 -25.07 1.05
CA GLY A 70 2.23 -25.07 2.46
C GLY A 70 1.67 -23.73 2.94
N LEU A 71 1.13 -22.88 2.08
CA LEU A 71 0.40 -21.70 2.53
C LEU A 71 -0.95 -22.14 3.13
N ASP A 72 -1.51 -21.34 4.03
CA ASP A 72 -2.81 -21.62 4.67
C ASP A 72 -4.00 -21.11 3.85
N GLY A 73 -3.74 -20.30 2.82
CA GLY A 73 -4.75 -19.69 1.99
C GLY A 73 -4.20 -18.77 0.92
N VAL A 74 -5.11 -18.26 0.08
CA VAL A 74 -4.83 -17.26 -0.95
C VAL A 74 -5.84 -16.13 -0.89
N GLU A 75 -5.42 -14.94 -1.32
CA GLU A 75 -6.30 -13.79 -1.49
C GLU A 75 -6.35 -13.40 -2.97
N LEU A 76 -7.53 -13.40 -3.57
CA LEU A 76 -7.71 -12.94 -4.95
C LEU A 76 -7.68 -11.41 -4.98
N SER A 77 -6.73 -10.86 -5.73
CA SER A 77 -6.61 -9.41 -5.90
C SER A 77 -7.63 -8.90 -6.91
N ALA A 78 -8.70 -8.27 -6.41
CA ALA A 78 -9.70 -7.55 -7.18
C ALA A 78 -9.73 -6.07 -6.76
N VAL A 79 -8.54 -5.49 -6.70
CA VAL A 79 -8.28 -4.17 -6.17
C VAL A 79 -7.12 -3.53 -6.93
N HIS A 80 -6.96 -2.21 -6.80
CA HIS A 80 -5.87 -1.45 -7.42
C HIS A 80 -5.91 -1.42 -8.95
N GLN A 81 -7.06 -1.67 -9.57
CA GLN A 81 -7.21 -1.79 -11.03
C GLN A 81 -6.30 -2.90 -11.56
N HIS A 82 -6.36 -4.06 -10.91
CA HIS A 82 -5.81 -5.32 -11.40
C HIS A 82 -6.81 -5.99 -12.35
N MET A 83 -6.51 -7.19 -12.84
CA MET A 83 -7.29 -7.80 -13.92
C MET A 83 -8.76 -8.00 -13.54
N ILE A 84 -9.06 -8.46 -12.31
CA ILE A 84 -10.44 -8.77 -11.90
C ILE A 84 -11.29 -7.50 -11.85
N ASP A 85 -10.84 -6.47 -11.14
CA ASP A 85 -11.60 -5.21 -10.99
C ASP A 85 -11.58 -4.34 -12.25
N GLN A 86 -10.61 -4.53 -13.16
CA GLN A 86 -10.70 -3.97 -14.52
C GLN A 86 -11.92 -4.50 -15.29
N PHE A 87 -12.28 -5.78 -15.14
CA PHE A 87 -13.51 -6.32 -15.76
C PHE A 87 -14.77 -5.78 -15.09
N TRP A 88 -14.72 -5.51 -13.78
CA TRP A 88 -15.85 -4.94 -13.05
C TRP A 88 -16.10 -3.49 -13.43
N SER A 89 -15.05 -2.68 -13.57
CA SER A 89 -15.20 -1.23 -13.75
C SER A 89 -15.71 -0.88 -15.14
N PRO A 90 -16.85 -0.18 -15.28
CA PRO A 90 -17.34 0.28 -16.58
C PRO A 90 -16.40 1.31 -17.21
N ARG A 91 -15.46 1.90 -16.47
CA ARG A 91 -14.42 2.81 -17.01
C ARG A 91 -13.47 2.09 -17.94
N VAL A 92 -13.11 0.85 -17.61
CA VAL A 92 -12.10 0.06 -18.33
C VAL A 92 -12.77 -0.98 -19.22
N ASN A 93 -13.84 -1.61 -18.76
CA ASN A 93 -14.55 -2.63 -19.52
C ASN A 93 -15.63 -2.00 -20.42
N LYS A 94 -15.30 -1.85 -21.69
CA LYS A 94 -16.18 -1.37 -22.77
C LYS A 94 -16.64 -2.50 -23.70
N ARG A 95 -16.49 -3.76 -23.28
CA ARG A 95 -16.88 -4.91 -24.10
C ARG A 95 -18.40 -4.99 -24.26
N THR A 96 -18.81 -5.53 -25.40
CA THR A 96 -20.22 -5.77 -25.76
C THR A 96 -20.56 -7.26 -25.85
N ASP A 97 -19.62 -8.14 -25.50
CA ASP A 97 -19.80 -9.59 -25.44
C ASP A 97 -20.22 -10.04 -24.03
N GLU A 98 -20.19 -11.35 -23.77
CA GLU A 98 -20.59 -11.95 -22.49
C GLU A 98 -19.70 -11.55 -21.29
N TRP A 99 -18.60 -10.85 -21.53
CA TRP A 99 -17.65 -10.40 -20.50
C TRP A 99 -17.78 -8.90 -20.18
N GLY A 100 -18.76 -8.19 -20.76
CA GLY A 100 -19.02 -6.78 -20.49
C GLY A 100 -20.48 -6.37 -20.66
N GLY A 101 -20.74 -5.07 -20.51
CA GLY A 101 -22.10 -4.53 -20.54
C GLY A 101 -22.83 -4.71 -19.21
N SER A 102 -23.66 -5.75 -19.09
CA SER A 102 -24.50 -5.97 -17.89
C SER A 102 -23.64 -6.20 -16.64
N PHE A 103 -24.26 -6.04 -15.46
CA PHE A 103 -23.60 -6.31 -14.19
C PHE A 103 -23.06 -7.75 -14.12
N GLU A 104 -23.87 -8.73 -14.47
CA GLU A 104 -23.54 -10.16 -14.44
C GLU A 104 -22.37 -10.49 -15.37
N ASN A 105 -22.38 -9.90 -16.58
CA ASN A 105 -21.30 -10.09 -17.56
C ASN A 105 -19.98 -9.48 -17.08
N ARG A 106 -20.01 -8.29 -16.47
CA ARG A 106 -18.81 -7.67 -15.86
C ARG A 106 -18.27 -8.50 -14.70
N MET A 107 -19.15 -9.10 -13.89
CA MET A 107 -18.74 -9.98 -12.79
C MET A 107 -18.23 -11.35 -13.24
N ARG A 108 -18.59 -11.79 -14.47
CA ARG A 108 -18.28 -13.12 -14.99
C ARG A 108 -16.81 -13.50 -14.86
N PHE A 109 -15.89 -12.60 -15.22
CA PHE A 109 -14.46 -12.90 -15.15
C PHE A 109 -14.00 -13.26 -13.73
N GLY A 110 -14.29 -12.39 -12.74
CA GLY A 110 -13.93 -12.66 -11.34
C GLY A 110 -14.63 -13.88 -10.77
N MET A 111 -15.89 -14.13 -11.17
CA MET A 111 -16.65 -15.30 -10.76
C MET A 111 -16.06 -16.61 -11.30
N GLU A 112 -15.67 -16.65 -12.57
CA GLU A 112 -15.02 -17.83 -13.15
C GLU A 112 -13.62 -18.07 -12.56
N VAL A 113 -12.87 -17.00 -12.23
CA VAL A 113 -11.61 -17.12 -11.47
C VAL A 113 -11.87 -17.74 -10.09
N LEU A 114 -12.86 -17.23 -9.35
CA LEU A 114 -13.19 -17.73 -8.01
C LEU A 114 -13.58 -19.21 -8.05
N LYS A 115 -14.46 -19.60 -8.98
CA LYS A 115 -14.86 -21.00 -9.17
C LYS A 115 -13.66 -21.89 -9.49
N ALA A 116 -12.83 -21.51 -10.46
CA ALA A 116 -11.68 -22.31 -10.86
C ALA A 116 -10.65 -22.47 -9.74
N VAL A 117 -10.41 -21.41 -8.95
CA VAL A 117 -9.55 -21.47 -7.78
C VAL A 117 -10.15 -22.37 -6.72
N ARG A 118 -11.44 -22.21 -6.39
CA ARG A 118 -12.13 -22.99 -5.37
C ARG A 118 -12.18 -24.48 -5.71
N GLU A 119 -12.44 -24.83 -6.97
CA GLU A 119 -12.38 -26.20 -7.48
C GLU A 119 -10.97 -26.80 -7.32
N ALA A 120 -9.92 -26.04 -7.63
CA ALA A 120 -8.55 -26.53 -7.59
C ALA A 120 -8.00 -26.72 -6.17
N VAL A 121 -8.39 -25.87 -5.21
CA VAL A 121 -7.86 -25.92 -3.83
C VAL A 121 -8.77 -26.66 -2.85
N GLY A 122 -10.05 -26.84 -3.19
CA GLY A 122 -11.05 -27.48 -2.33
C GLY A 122 -11.65 -26.57 -1.26
N PRO A 123 -12.59 -27.08 -0.46
CA PRO A 123 -13.34 -26.29 0.53
C PRO A 123 -12.52 -25.94 1.78
N ASP A 124 -11.53 -26.76 2.17
CA ASP A 124 -10.79 -26.57 3.43
C ASP A 124 -9.64 -25.54 3.34
N PHE A 125 -9.42 -24.96 2.17
CA PHE A 125 -8.34 -24.00 1.93
C PHE A 125 -8.90 -22.57 1.89
N VAL A 126 -8.31 -21.64 2.64
CA VAL A 126 -8.86 -20.28 2.75
C VAL A 126 -8.69 -19.53 1.43
N VAL A 127 -9.79 -18.98 0.90
CA VAL A 127 -9.82 -18.13 -0.29
C VAL A 127 -10.54 -16.82 0.07
N GLY A 128 -9.76 -15.76 0.25
CA GLY A 128 -10.28 -14.41 0.42
C GLY A 128 -10.35 -13.64 -0.89
N MET A 129 -11.05 -12.51 -0.89
CA MET A 129 -11.05 -11.56 -1.99
C MET A 129 -10.73 -10.16 -1.48
N ARG A 130 -9.71 -9.52 -2.06
CA ARG A 130 -9.39 -8.13 -1.75
C ARG A 130 -10.03 -7.20 -2.76
N ILE A 131 -10.85 -6.26 -2.28
CA ILE A 131 -11.63 -5.33 -3.09
C ILE A 131 -11.32 -3.88 -2.73
N THR A 132 -11.60 -2.97 -3.67
CA THR A 132 -11.71 -1.54 -3.36
C THR A 132 -13.09 -1.25 -2.76
N GLY A 133 -13.16 -0.34 -1.80
CA GLY A 133 -14.41 0.13 -1.22
C GLY A 133 -15.09 1.21 -2.06
N ASP A 134 -14.32 1.96 -2.85
CA ASP A 134 -14.78 2.99 -3.79
C ASP A 134 -13.62 3.29 -4.76
N GLU A 135 -13.87 3.47 -6.06
CA GLU A 135 -12.82 3.85 -7.03
C GLU A 135 -12.41 5.32 -6.92
N PHE A 136 -13.22 6.15 -6.27
CA PHE A 136 -13.14 7.62 -6.20
C PHE A 136 -13.05 8.26 -7.58
N HIS A 137 -13.90 7.80 -8.50
CA HIS A 137 -14.02 8.34 -9.84
C HIS A 137 -15.49 8.57 -10.19
N PRO A 138 -15.88 9.74 -10.73
CA PRO A 138 -17.30 10.02 -11.04
C PRO A 138 -17.97 9.06 -12.02
N ASP A 139 -17.20 8.44 -12.93
CA ASP A 139 -17.66 7.43 -13.89
C ASP A 139 -17.23 6.00 -13.50
N GLY A 140 -16.73 5.81 -12.28
CA GLY A 140 -16.22 4.54 -11.75
C GLY A 140 -17.24 3.76 -10.92
N LEU A 141 -16.75 2.72 -10.25
CA LEU A 141 -17.54 2.00 -9.25
C LEU A 141 -17.61 2.80 -7.95
N SER A 142 -18.82 3.21 -7.59
CA SER A 142 -19.12 3.87 -6.32
C SER A 142 -19.12 2.88 -5.16
N HIS A 143 -19.15 3.39 -3.92
CA HIS A 143 -19.32 2.55 -2.75
C HIS A 143 -20.57 1.65 -2.80
N GLU A 144 -21.69 2.15 -3.30
CA GLU A 144 -22.93 1.36 -3.43
C GLU A 144 -22.79 0.26 -4.48
N ASP A 145 -22.09 0.52 -5.59
CA ASP A 145 -21.75 -0.53 -6.56
C ASP A 145 -20.85 -1.60 -5.92
N MET A 146 -19.86 -1.19 -5.13
CA MET A 146 -18.98 -2.12 -4.43
C MET A 146 -19.70 -2.95 -3.37
N LYS A 147 -20.72 -2.40 -2.68
CA LYS A 147 -21.61 -3.15 -1.78
C LYS A 147 -22.39 -4.21 -2.56
N GLN A 148 -22.96 -3.86 -3.71
CA GLN A 148 -23.66 -4.83 -4.57
C GLN A 148 -22.74 -5.94 -5.07
N ILE A 149 -21.51 -5.59 -5.48
CA ILE A 149 -20.51 -6.56 -5.91
C ILE A 149 -20.13 -7.49 -4.75
N ALA A 150 -19.82 -6.95 -3.57
CA ALA A 150 -19.47 -7.75 -2.40
C ALA A 150 -20.58 -8.73 -2.02
N ALA A 151 -21.84 -8.26 -1.96
CA ALA A 151 -23.00 -9.11 -1.70
C ALA A 151 -23.19 -10.21 -2.76
N TYR A 152 -22.95 -9.88 -4.04
CA TYR A 152 -23.03 -10.85 -5.14
C TYR A 152 -22.00 -11.98 -5.01
N TYR A 153 -20.76 -11.67 -4.61
CA TYR A 153 -19.74 -12.69 -4.35
C TYR A 153 -19.96 -13.43 -3.03
N ASP A 154 -20.43 -12.76 -1.98
CA ASP A 154 -20.75 -13.36 -0.67
C ASP A 154 -21.85 -14.42 -0.81
N ALA A 155 -22.90 -14.13 -1.58
CA ALA A 155 -24.04 -15.02 -1.82
C ALA A 155 -23.64 -16.37 -2.44
N THR A 156 -22.43 -16.49 -2.99
CA THR A 156 -21.94 -17.77 -3.52
C THR A 156 -21.46 -18.74 -2.45
N GLY A 157 -21.13 -18.26 -1.25
CA GLY A 157 -20.48 -19.05 -0.20
C GLY A 157 -19.06 -19.52 -0.55
N MET A 158 -18.46 -19.01 -1.63
CA MET A 158 -17.12 -19.42 -2.08
C MET A 158 -16.01 -18.49 -1.60
N VAL A 159 -16.32 -17.33 -1.01
CA VAL A 159 -15.35 -16.40 -0.43
C VAL A 159 -15.34 -16.58 1.08
N ASP A 160 -14.17 -16.71 1.70
CA ASP A 160 -14.06 -16.91 3.16
C ASP A 160 -13.92 -15.60 3.93
N TYR A 161 -13.46 -14.54 3.27
CA TYR A 161 -13.36 -13.20 3.85
C TYR A 161 -13.19 -12.12 2.75
N PHE A 162 -13.53 -10.88 3.07
CA PHE A 162 -13.23 -9.72 2.23
C PHE A 162 -12.13 -8.84 2.83
N GLY A 163 -11.08 -8.57 2.05
CA GLY A 163 -10.10 -7.54 2.37
C GLY A 163 -10.49 -6.22 1.71
N VAL A 164 -10.81 -5.19 2.48
CA VAL A 164 -11.28 -3.91 1.95
C VAL A 164 -10.24 -2.82 2.15
N VAL A 165 -9.95 -2.08 1.08
CA VAL A 165 -9.19 -0.83 1.09
C VAL A 165 -9.97 0.22 0.30
N GLY A 166 -9.78 1.49 0.61
CA GLY A 166 -10.33 2.59 -0.19
C GLY A 166 -9.43 2.94 -1.37
N SER A 167 -10.07 3.46 -2.43
CA SER A 167 -9.45 4.00 -3.64
C SER A 167 -8.88 3.00 -4.63
N GLY A 168 -9.08 3.32 -5.92
CA GLY A 168 -8.35 2.72 -7.04
C GLY A 168 -6.89 3.19 -7.12
N CYS A 169 -6.18 2.76 -8.16
CA CYS A 169 -4.75 3.04 -8.36
C CYS A 169 -4.38 3.46 -9.80
N ASP A 170 -5.35 3.89 -10.60
CA ASP A 170 -5.19 4.23 -12.03
C ASP A 170 -4.80 5.69 -12.29
N THR A 171 -4.92 6.56 -11.30
CA THR A 171 -4.45 7.96 -11.39
C THR A 171 -3.46 8.22 -10.26
N HIS A 172 -2.67 9.29 -10.38
CA HIS A 172 -1.75 9.67 -9.31
C HIS A 172 -2.48 10.02 -8.00
N ASN A 173 -3.68 10.61 -8.09
CA ASN A 173 -4.49 10.96 -6.91
C ASN A 173 -5.08 9.71 -6.25
N THR A 174 -5.68 8.82 -7.04
CA THR A 174 -6.25 7.57 -6.50
C THR A 174 -5.13 6.67 -5.95
N LEU A 175 -3.96 6.64 -6.60
CA LEU A 175 -2.78 5.95 -6.07
C LEU A 175 -2.27 6.53 -4.74
N ALA A 176 -2.31 7.85 -4.57
CA ALA A 176 -1.94 8.47 -3.30
C ALA A 176 -2.95 8.13 -2.18
N ASN A 177 -4.24 8.09 -2.52
CA ASN A 177 -5.31 7.72 -1.59
C ASN A 177 -5.16 6.26 -1.12
N VAL A 178 -4.85 5.31 -2.00
CA VAL A 178 -4.78 3.89 -1.61
C VAL A 178 -3.63 3.58 -0.64
N ILE A 179 -2.60 4.43 -0.61
CA ILE A 179 -1.47 4.32 0.31
C ILE A 179 -1.35 5.62 1.11
N PRO A 180 -2.30 5.91 2.04
CA PRO A 180 -2.35 7.17 2.76
C PRO A 180 -1.04 7.41 3.50
N ASN A 181 -0.38 8.52 3.18
CA ASN A 181 0.84 8.96 3.84
C ASN A 181 0.51 9.72 5.14
N MET A 182 1.50 10.41 5.70
CA MET A 182 1.34 11.20 6.93
C MET A 182 0.41 12.42 6.80
N SER A 183 0.04 12.83 5.58
CA SER A 183 -0.84 13.97 5.33
C SER A 183 -2.32 13.64 5.47
N TYR A 184 -2.68 12.36 5.52
CA TYR A 184 -4.06 11.91 5.70
C TYR A 184 -4.43 11.84 7.18
N PRO A 185 -5.70 12.07 7.53
CA PRO A 185 -6.18 11.76 8.87
C PRO A 185 -6.04 10.26 9.16
N PRO A 186 -6.04 9.87 10.44
CA PRO A 186 -6.18 8.46 10.83
C PRO A 186 -7.40 7.81 10.16
N GLU A 187 -7.25 6.54 9.76
CA GLU A 187 -8.37 5.68 9.34
C GLU A 187 -9.28 6.25 8.22
N PRO A 188 -8.74 6.86 7.14
CA PRO A 188 -9.50 7.71 6.22
C PRO A 188 -10.62 6.97 5.47
N PHE A 189 -10.52 5.64 5.35
CA PHE A 189 -11.41 4.81 4.55
C PHE A 189 -12.09 3.68 5.35
N LEU A 190 -12.11 3.79 6.69
CA LEU A 190 -12.74 2.78 7.54
C LEU A 190 -14.23 2.62 7.25
N HIS A 191 -14.92 3.73 6.95
CA HIS A 191 -16.34 3.73 6.61
C HIS A 191 -16.66 2.83 5.40
N LEU A 192 -15.75 2.72 4.43
CA LEU A 192 -15.94 1.84 3.27
C LEU A 192 -15.90 0.37 3.69
N ALA A 193 -14.98 -0.03 4.56
CA ALA A 193 -14.94 -1.40 5.06
C ALA A 193 -16.17 -1.73 5.92
N ALA A 194 -16.60 -0.79 6.76
CA ALA A 194 -17.83 -0.93 7.55
C ALA A 194 -19.06 -1.09 6.65
N GLY A 195 -19.20 -0.29 5.59
CA GLY A 195 -20.32 -0.39 4.65
C GLY A 195 -20.34 -1.70 3.86
N ILE A 196 -19.19 -2.30 3.55
CA ILE A 196 -19.13 -3.66 2.99
C ILE A 196 -19.57 -4.70 4.03
N LYS A 197 -19.14 -4.57 5.28
CA LYS A 197 -19.51 -5.49 6.36
C LYS A 197 -21.03 -5.55 6.59
N GLU A 198 -21.75 -4.45 6.36
CA GLU A 198 -23.22 -4.42 6.47
C GLU A 198 -23.95 -5.35 5.48
N VAL A 199 -23.31 -5.72 4.36
CA VAL A 199 -23.95 -6.44 3.25
C VAL A 199 -23.37 -7.83 2.99
N VAL A 200 -22.40 -8.27 3.79
CA VAL A 200 -21.77 -9.60 3.67
C VAL A 200 -21.87 -10.38 4.98
N SER A 201 -21.90 -11.70 4.87
CA SER A 201 -21.96 -12.62 6.01
C SER A 201 -20.58 -13.07 6.49
N VAL A 202 -19.57 -13.02 5.61
CA VAL A 202 -18.19 -13.43 5.91
C VAL A 202 -17.39 -12.33 6.61
N PRO A 203 -16.31 -12.68 7.34
CA PRO A 203 -15.45 -11.68 7.99
C PRO A 203 -14.88 -10.63 7.04
N VAL A 204 -14.80 -9.39 7.51
CA VAL A 204 -14.20 -8.26 6.79
C VAL A 204 -12.89 -7.82 7.45
N ILE A 205 -11.85 -7.66 6.63
CA ILE A 205 -10.52 -7.19 7.01
C ILE A 205 -10.28 -5.80 6.41
N HIS A 206 -9.92 -4.80 7.21
CA HIS A 206 -9.50 -3.49 6.68
C HIS A 206 -8.02 -3.23 6.93
N ALA A 207 -7.28 -2.96 5.86
CA ALA A 207 -5.82 -2.88 5.88
C ALA A 207 -5.29 -1.55 5.32
N GLN A 208 -5.68 -0.41 5.92
CA GLN A 208 -5.24 0.90 5.45
C GLN A 208 -5.11 1.93 6.57
N ASN A 209 -3.91 2.51 6.69
CA ASN A 209 -3.56 3.59 7.63
C ASN A 209 -3.81 3.32 9.14
N ILE A 210 -4.03 2.07 9.56
CA ILE A 210 -4.09 1.66 10.98
C ILE A 210 -2.66 1.39 11.45
N LYS A 211 -2.12 2.30 12.26
CA LYS A 211 -0.69 2.30 12.66
C LYS A 211 -0.49 2.14 14.16
N ASP A 212 -1.55 2.34 14.92
CA ASP A 212 -1.54 2.37 16.38
C ASP A 212 -2.42 1.26 16.97
N PRO A 213 -2.01 0.60 18.06
CA PRO A 213 -2.85 -0.40 18.72
C PRO A 213 -4.17 0.14 19.25
N ASN A 214 -4.22 1.39 19.74
CA ASN A 214 -5.47 1.95 20.27
C ASN A 214 -6.47 2.23 19.15
N GLN A 215 -5.99 2.63 17.97
CA GLN A 215 -6.81 2.69 16.75
C GLN A 215 -7.39 1.31 16.43
N ALA A 216 -6.54 0.29 16.34
CA ALA A 216 -6.95 -1.09 16.08
C ALA A 216 -8.00 -1.59 17.09
N GLN A 217 -7.77 -1.39 18.39
CA GLN A 217 -8.69 -1.79 19.44
C GLN A 217 -10.04 -1.09 19.31
N ARG A 218 -10.06 0.24 19.18
CA ARG A 218 -11.29 1.01 19.03
C ARG A 218 -12.11 0.56 17.83
N ILE A 219 -11.45 0.30 16.70
CA ILE A 219 -12.11 -0.16 15.47
C ILE A 219 -12.79 -1.52 15.67
N LEU A 220 -12.09 -2.46 16.31
CA LEU A 220 -12.59 -3.81 16.56
C LEU A 220 -13.73 -3.81 17.60
N GLU A 221 -13.58 -3.06 18.70
CA GLU A 221 -14.60 -2.94 19.76
C GLU A 221 -15.90 -2.31 19.24
N GLN A 222 -15.80 -1.37 18.31
CA GLN A 222 -16.97 -0.75 17.68
C GLN A 222 -17.59 -1.62 16.57
N GLY A 223 -16.97 -2.77 16.25
CA GLY A 223 -17.51 -3.74 15.32
C GLY A 223 -17.43 -3.36 13.83
N TYR A 224 -16.73 -2.28 13.47
CA TYR A 224 -16.65 -1.83 12.07
C TYR A 224 -16.04 -2.87 11.13
N VAL A 225 -15.11 -3.68 11.63
CA VAL A 225 -14.47 -4.79 10.91
C VAL A 225 -14.17 -5.94 11.86
N ASP A 226 -13.93 -7.13 11.31
CA ASP A 226 -13.61 -8.34 12.10
C ASP A 226 -12.09 -8.49 12.29
N PHE A 227 -11.30 -7.96 11.34
CA PHE A 227 -9.85 -7.92 11.44
C PHE A 227 -9.30 -6.57 10.98
N VAL A 228 -8.20 -6.17 11.61
CA VAL A 228 -7.40 -5.01 11.22
C VAL A 228 -6.08 -5.48 10.60
N GLY A 229 -5.81 -5.03 9.38
CA GLY A 229 -4.56 -5.29 8.67
C GLY A 229 -3.53 -4.19 8.91
N MET A 230 -2.36 -4.56 9.45
CA MET A 230 -1.34 -3.59 9.89
C MET A 230 0.02 -3.79 9.20
N THR A 231 0.11 -3.58 7.88
CA THR A 231 1.37 -3.81 7.15
C THR A 231 2.53 -2.90 7.60
N ARG A 232 2.37 -1.58 7.48
CA ARG A 232 3.45 -0.62 7.76
C ARG A 232 3.79 -0.53 9.25
N ALA A 233 2.84 -0.84 10.13
CA ALA A 233 3.09 -0.91 11.56
C ALA A 233 4.02 -2.07 11.90
N HIS A 234 3.79 -3.26 11.32
CA HIS A 234 4.69 -4.41 11.48
C HIS A 234 6.07 -4.19 10.86
N ILE A 235 6.16 -3.45 9.75
CA ILE A 235 7.45 -3.05 9.18
C ILE A 235 8.24 -2.18 10.18
N ALA A 236 7.57 -1.21 10.83
CA ALA A 236 8.19 -0.35 11.83
C ALA A 236 8.50 -1.10 13.14
N ASP A 237 7.65 -2.05 13.54
CA ASP A 237 7.83 -2.85 14.75
C ASP A 237 7.31 -4.29 14.56
N PRO A 238 8.19 -5.25 14.21
CA PRO A 238 7.80 -6.65 14.09
C PRO A 238 7.34 -7.27 15.41
N HIS A 239 7.70 -6.68 16.56
CA HIS A 239 7.33 -7.14 17.89
C HIS A 239 6.10 -6.43 18.45
N LEU A 240 5.38 -5.66 17.63
CA LEU A 240 4.17 -4.92 17.99
C LEU A 240 3.20 -5.76 18.85
N ILE A 241 2.81 -6.94 18.38
CA ILE A 241 1.85 -7.80 19.08
C ILE A 241 2.41 -8.37 20.39
N ALA A 242 3.71 -8.69 20.42
CA ALA A 242 4.37 -9.15 21.65
C ALA A 242 4.35 -8.06 22.72
N LYS A 243 4.66 -6.82 22.33
CA LYS A 243 4.63 -5.65 23.23
C LYS A 243 3.22 -5.36 23.76
N ILE A 244 2.20 -5.46 22.91
CA ILE A 244 0.79 -5.34 23.34
C ILE A 244 0.47 -6.39 24.41
N LYS A 245 0.81 -7.67 24.17
CA LYS A 245 0.57 -8.76 25.14
C LYS A 245 1.31 -8.57 26.47
N LEU A 246 2.45 -7.88 26.45
CA LEU A 246 3.27 -7.58 27.63
C LEU A 246 2.90 -6.24 28.29
N ASN A 247 1.86 -5.55 27.82
CA ASN A 247 1.47 -4.21 28.28
C ASN A 247 2.60 -3.16 28.16
N GLN A 248 3.39 -3.25 27.08
CA GLN A 248 4.52 -2.36 26.75
C GLN A 248 4.20 -1.48 25.54
N VAL A 249 3.01 -0.91 25.52
CA VAL A 249 2.48 -0.15 24.36
C VAL A 249 3.32 1.12 24.11
N ASP A 250 3.87 1.71 25.17
CA ASP A 250 4.78 2.85 25.15
C ASP A 250 6.13 2.57 24.46
N GLN A 251 6.51 1.30 24.34
CA GLN A 251 7.76 0.87 23.67
C GLN A 251 7.56 0.54 22.19
N ILE A 252 6.34 0.68 21.66
CA ILE A 252 6.04 0.37 20.27
C ILE A 252 6.66 1.43 19.36
N ARG A 253 7.41 0.98 18.36
CA ARG A 253 7.96 1.86 17.34
C ARG A 253 6.88 2.19 16.31
N GLN A 254 6.15 3.28 16.55
CA GLN A 254 5.01 3.65 15.73
C GLN A 254 5.42 4.04 14.29
N CYS A 255 4.68 3.53 13.31
CA CYS A 255 4.83 3.98 11.92
C CYS A 255 4.35 5.42 11.78
N VAL A 256 5.14 6.27 11.12
CA VAL A 256 4.76 7.68 10.87
C VAL A 256 4.06 7.89 9.52
N GLY A 257 3.97 6.86 8.67
CA GLY A 257 3.35 6.98 7.35
C GLY A 257 4.17 7.77 6.33
N ALA A 258 5.51 7.78 6.46
CA ALA A 258 6.41 8.48 5.54
C ALA A 258 6.47 7.89 4.11
N ASN A 259 5.88 6.71 3.88
CA ASN A 259 5.89 5.97 2.60
C ASN A 259 7.28 5.64 2.02
N TYR A 260 8.38 5.93 2.71
CA TYR A 260 9.73 5.53 2.32
C TYR A 260 9.86 4.05 1.95
N CYS A 261 9.14 3.17 2.65
CA CYS A 261 9.10 1.73 2.38
C CYS A 261 8.55 1.41 0.99
N ILE A 262 7.39 1.96 0.65
CA ILE A 262 6.69 1.65 -0.60
C ILE A 262 7.32 2.38 -1.79
N ASP A 263 7.82 3.60 -1.61
CA ASP A 263 8.48 4.37 -2.67
C ASP A 263 9.71 3.64 -3.20
N ARG A 264 10.50 3.04 -2.29
CA ARG A 264 11.63 2.19 -2.67
C ARG A 264 11.20 0.95 -3.44
N GLN A 265 10.13 0.29 -3.00
CA GLN A 265 9.58 -0.87 -3.72
C GLN A 265 9.20 -0.52 -5.16
N TYR A 266 8.54 0.63 -5.37
CA TYR A 266 8.18 1.09 -6.72
C TYR A 266 9.39 1.41 -7.60
N MET A 267 10.54 1.71 -7.00
CA MET A 267 11.82 1.86 -7.71
C MET A 267 12.57 0.54 -7.90
N GLY A 268 12.01 -0.61 -7.49
CA GLY A 268 12.66 -1.92 -7.55
C GLY A 268 13.78 -2.09 -6.53
N LEU A 269 13.77 -1.30 -5.45
CA LEU A 269 14.72 -1.37 -4.35
C LEU A 269 14.13 -2.15 -3.16
N ASP A 270 14.98 -2.46 -2.19
CA ASP A 270 14.63 -3.04 -0.89
C ASP A 270 13.66 -2.15 -0.08
N VAL A 271 12.78 -2.80 0.68
CA VAL A 271 11.74 -2.13 1.48
C VAL A 271 12.31 -1.74 2.85
N LEU A 272 12.83 -0.52 2.95
CA LEU A 272 13.39 0.01 4.19
C LEU A 272 12.38 0.81 5.00
N CYS A 273 12.61 0.88 6.32
CA CYS A 273 11.82 1.70 7.22
C CYS A 273 12.63 2.90 7.73
N ILE A 274 12.02 4.09 7.75
CA ILE A 274 12.64 5.29 8.34
C ILE A 274 12.76 5.21 9.87
N GLN A 275 11.86 4.44 10.50
CA GLN A 275 11.82 4.24 11.95
C GLN A 275 12.70 3.04 12.36
N ASN A 276 12.67 1.94 11.60
CA ASN A 276 13.35 0.70 11.95
C ASN A 276 14.52 0.40 11.01
N ALA A 277 15.74 0.67 11.49
CA ALA A 277 16.95 0.44 10.71
C ALA A 277 17.19 -1.05 10.37
N ALA A 278 16.64 -1.97 11.15
CA ALA A 278 16.82 -3.41 10.95
C ALA A 278 15.93 -4.00 9.84
N THR A 279 14.81 -3.35 9.50
CA THR A 279 13.90 -3.82 8.45
C THR A 279 14.63 -4.06 7.13
N SER A 280 14.44 -5.25 6.56
CA SER A 280 15.09 -5.71 5.32
C SER A 280 16.62 -5.80 5.40
N ARG A 281 17.21 -5.76 6.59
CA ARG A 281 18.64 -5.97 6.84
C ARG A 281 18.90 -7.11 7.83
N GLU A 282 17.86 -7.85 8.19
CA GLU A 282 17.90 -8.97 9.12
C GLU A 282 18.84 -10.07 8.59
N TYR A 283 18.85 -10.29 7.28
CA TYR A 283 19.73 -11.26 6.62
C TYR A 283 21.22 -10.91 6.73
N MET A 284 21.54 -9.63 6.97
CA MET A 284 22.92 -9.16 7.20
C MET A 284 23.35 -9.29 8.67
N GLY A 285 22.47 -9.83 9.53
CA GLY A 285 22.73 -9.97 10.96
C GLY A 285 22.37 -8.72 11.78
N LEU A 286 21.62 -7.76 11.23
CA LEU A 286 21.12 -6.61 12.00
C LEU A 286 19.81 -6.98 12.71
N PRO A 287 19.79 -7.17 14.05
CA PRO A 287 18.63 -7.72 14.74
C PRO A 287 17.58 -6.64 15.04
N HIS A 288 16.32 -7.06 15.17
CA HIS A 288 15.24 -6.18 15.67
C HIS A 288 15.32 -5.93 17.18
N ILE A 289 15.88 -6.88 17.93
CA ILE A 289 16.11 -6.80 19.38
C ILE A 289 17.62 -6.69 19.61
N ILE A 290 18.05 -5.61 20.25
CA ILE A 290 19.46 -5.37 20.53
C ILE A 290 19.83 -6.11 21.81
N SER A 291 20.72 -7.11 21.69
CA SER A 291 21.30 -7.82 22.83
C SER A 291 22.39 -6.97 23.49
N LYS A 292 22.61 -7.15 24.80
CA LYS A 292 23.76 -6.52 25.47
C LYS A 292 25.09 -7.04 24.89
N SER A 293 26.13 -6.23 25.03
CA SER A 293 27.48 -6.63 24.65
C SER A 293 28.14 -7.52 25.70
N ASP A 294 28.84 -8.56 25.25
CA ASP A 294 29.68 -9.41 26.13
C ASP A 294 31.03 -8.76 26.45
N GLY A 295 31.39 -7.69 25.72
CA GLY A 295 32.60 -6.92 25.94
C GLY A 295 32.52 -5.93 27.10
N PRO A 296 33.64 -5.27 27.47
CA PRO A 296 33.67 -4.31 28.56
C PRO A 296 32.75 -3.12 28.29
N GLN A 297 32.13 -2.59 29.35
CA GLN A 297 31.36 -1.36 29.29
C GLN A 297 32.26 -0.20 28.87
N ARG A 298 31.82 0.55 27.84
CA ARG A 298 32.52 1.75 27.35
C ARG A 298 31.73 3.01 27.68
N LYS A 299 32.43 4.13 27.74
CA LYS A 299 31.85 5.47 27.75
C LYS A 299 31.78 5.98 26.32
N VAL A 300 30.59 6.31 25.85
CA VAL A 300 30.32 6.75 24.47
C VAL A 300 29.77 8.17 24.51
N VAL A 301 30.43 9.09 23.82
CA VAL A 301 29.92 10.46 23.64
C VAL A 301 29.39 10.59 22.22
N VAL A 302 28.13 10.97 22.09
CA VAL A 302 27.47 11.23 20.80
C VAL A 302 27.18 12.72 20.70
N VAL A 303 27.65 13.38 19.64
CA VAL A 303 27.46 14.81 19.40
C VAL A 303 26.43 15.02 18.30
N GLY A 304 25.29 15.61 18.65
CA GLY A 304 24.13 15.86 17.80
C GLY A 304 22.94 14.95 18.16
N GLY A 305 21.86 15.54 18.66
CA GLY A 305 20.57 14.93 18.99
C GLY A 305 19.61 14.81 17.81
N GLY A 306 20.12 14.79 16.57
CA GLY A 306 19.33 14.45 15.39
C GLY A 306 19.05 12.94 15.27
N PRO A 307 18.32 12.48 14.23
CA PRO A 307 17.90 11.08 14.10
C PRO A 307 19.06 10.08 14.12
N GLY A 308 20.15 10.37 13.42
CA GLY A 308 21.34 9.51 13.41
C GLY A 308 22.04 9.43 14.77
N GLY A 309 22.14 10.55 15.48
CA GLY A 309 22.75 10.58 16.81
C GLY A 309 21.87 9.96 17.89
N MET A 310 20.55 10.19 17.83
CA MET A 310 19.59 9.53 18.71
C MET A 310 19.61 8.00 18.52
N GLU A 311 19.63 7.51 17.28
CA GLU A 311 19.68 6.07 17.05
C GLU A 311 21.03 5.47 17.49
N ALA A 312 22.15 6.14 17.21
CA ALA A 312 23.46 5.70 17.71
C ALA A 312 23.52 5.65 19.24
N ALA A 313 22.97 6.67 19.91
CA ALA A 313 22.90 6.74 21.36
C ALA A 313 22.00 5.64 21.95
N ARG A 314 20.80 5.44 21.37
CA ARG A 314 19.84 4.40 21.77
C ARG A 314 20.45 3.01 21.65
N VAL A 315 21.05 2.68 20.50
CA VAL A 315 21.67 1.38 20.27
C VAL A 315 22.85 1.17 21.22
N ALA A 316 23.73 2.16 21.40
CA ALA A 316 24.87 2.04 22.32
C ALA A 316 24.43 1.82 23.78
N ALA A 317 23.36 2.49 24.20
CA ALA A 317 22.77 2.32 25.53
C ALA A 317 22.15 0.92 25.71
N GLU A 318 21.39 0.42 24.72
CA GLU A 318 20.81 -0.94 24.75
C GLU A 318 21.89 -2.04 24.73
N ARG A 319 23.02 -1.79 24.07
CA ARG A 319 24.22 -2.65 24.14
C ARG A 319 24.88 -2.65 25.53
N GLY A 320 24.47 -1.77 26.45
CA GLY A 320 24.94 -1.71 27.84
C GLY A 320 26.03 -0.68 28.12
N HIS A 321 26.32 0.24 27.19
CA HIS A 321 27.35 1.27 27.37
C HIS A 321 26.82 2.49 28.14
N GLN A 322 27.73 3.24 28.76
CA GLN A 322 27.41 4.53 29.36
C GLN A 322 27.44 5.60 28.27
N VAL A 323 26.30 6.17 27.93
CA VAL A 323 26.16 7.11 26.80
C VAL A 323 25.89 8.52 27.28
N THR A 324 26.64 9.49 26.76
CA THR A 324 26.36 10.92 26.87
C THR A 324 25.97 11.44 25.50
N LEU A 325 24.71 11.84 25.32
CA LEU A 325 24.24 12.51 24.10
C LEU A 325 24.25 14.02 24.33
N LEU A 326 24.96 14.75 23.46
CA LEU A 326 25.06 16.20 23.49
C LEU A 326 24.26 16.78 22.33
N GLU A 327 23.28 17.63 22.62
CA GLU A 327 22.54 18.42 21.64
C GLU A 327 22.70 19.91 21.98
N ARG A 328 22.81 20.75 20.94
CA ARG A 328 22.91 22.20 21.10
C ARG A 328 21.55 22.82 21.39
N GLY A 329 20.49 22.31 20.75
CA GLY A 329 19.11 22.74 20.94
C GLY A 329 18.54 22.32 22.30
N GLU A 330 17.38 22.89 22.63
CA GLU A 330 16.65 22.57 23.87
C GLU A 330 15.95 21.21 23.81
N GLU A 331 15.70 20.71 22.60
CA GLU A 331 15.00 19.45 22.35
C GLU A 331 15.78 18.57 21.37
N LEU A 332 15.59 17.26 21.49
CA LEU A 332 16.09 16.28 20.53
C LEU A 332 15.25 16.29 19.24
N GLY A 333 15.79 15.73 18.16
CA GLY A 333 15.10 15.59 16.87
C GLY A 333 15.85 16.20 15.69
N GLY A 334 16.77 17.14 15.94
CA GLY A 334 17.56 17.80 14.91
C GLY A 334 16.68 18.40 13.81
N GLN A 335 16.90 18.01 12.55
CA GLN A 335 16.13 18.53 11.42
C GLN A 335 14.64 18.14 11.43
N ILE A 336 14.24 17.11 12.20
CA ILE A 336 12.84 16.65 12.26
C ILE A 336 12.00 17.54 13.18
N SER A 337 12.58 18.10 14.24
CA SER A 337 11.81 18.87 15.24
C SER A 337 11.42 20.28 14.78
N ASN A 338 11.86 20.71 13.59
CA ASN A 338 11.73 22.02 12.93
C ASN A 338 10.75 23.04 13.56
N ARG A 339 11.05 23.44 14.80
CA ARG A 339 10.72 24.74 15.36
C ARG A 339 11.91 25.62 14.99
N ARG A 340 11.69 26.63 14.15
CA ARG A 340 12.75 27.62 13.88
C ARG A 340 13.19 28.22 15.22
N PRO A 341 14.49 28.18 15.57
CA PRO A 341 14.98 28.96 16.70
C PRO A 341 14.68 30.44 16.42
N GLY A 342 13.82 31.07 17.22
CA GLY A 342 13.48 32.50 17.12
C GLY A 342 12.11 32.86 16.51
N ALA A 343 11.25 31.90 16.16
CA ALA A 343 9.87 32.21 15.81
C ALA A 343 9.00 32.22 17.08
N ALA A 344 8.82 33.39 17.69
CA ALA A 344 7.74 33.60 18.66
C ALA A 344 6.41 33.12 18.05
N ALA A 345 5.59 32.41 18.84
CA ALA A 345 4.28 31.93 18.43
C ALA A 345 3.48 33.10 17.84
N ARG A 346 3.12 33.00 16.56
CA ARG A 346 2.12 33.91 15.98
C ARG A 346 0.75 33.53 16.55
N PRO A 347 -0.02 34.47 17.13
CA PRO A 347 -1.25 34.18 17.87
C PRO A 347 -2.48 34.01 16.98
N ASP A 348 -2.33 33.50 15.76
CA ASP A 348 -3.42 33.38 14.79
C ASP A 348 -3.38 32.03 14.08
N GLY A 349 -4.34 31.18 14.45
CA GLY A 349 -4.60 29.85 13.88
C GLY A 349 -4.98 29.93 12.40
N GLY A 350 -3.97 29.96 11.54
CA GLY A 350 -4.14 29.93 10.10
C GLY A 350 -4.65 28.57 9.63
N HIS A 351 -5.95 28.53 9.32
CA HIS A 351 -6.57 27.50 8.48
C HIS A 351 -5.73 27.29 7.20
N TYR A 352 -5.25 26.07 6.99
CA TYR A 352 -4.90 25.63 5.64
C TYR A 352 -6.21 25.27 4.92
N PRO A 353 -6.55 25.90 3.78
CA PRO A 353 -7.72 25.50 3.03
C PRO A 353 -7.50 24.09 2.47
N LEU A 354 -8.43 23.19 2.76
CA LEU A 354 -8.52 21.89 2.11
C LEU A 354 -8.85 22.11 0.63
N ALA A 355 -8.23 21.34 -0.26
CA ALA A 355 -8.58 21.33 -1.67
C ALA A 355 -10.02 20.79 -1.83
N GLY A 356 -11.00 21.68 -1.89
CA GLY A 356 -12.41 21.34 -1.98
C GLY A 356 -13.36 22.55 -2.02
N ASP A 357 -12.96 23.69 -1.47
CA ASP A 357 -13.82 24.88 -1.46
C ASP A 357 -13.56 25.78 -2.66
N GLY A 358 -14.32 25.55 -3.73
CA GLY A 358 -14.26 26.35 -4.95
C GLY A 358 -15.55 26.28 -5.74
N ALA A 359 -16.68 26.63 -5.12
CA ALA A 359 -17.93 26.90 -5.83
C ALA A 359 -18.47 28.30 -5.46
N ALA A 360 -18.73 29.07 -6.52
CA ALA A 360 -19.58 30.26 -6.62
C ALA A 360 -19.08 31.62 -6.05
N ALA A 361 -18.64 32.50 -6.97
CA ALA A 361 -19.07 33.91 -7.14
C ALA A 361 -18.19 34.55 -8.25
N ALA A 362 -18.66 34.69 -9.49
CA ALA A 362 -19.45 35.82 -10.04
C ALA A 362 -18.62 37.07 -10.43
N GLY A 363 -18.50 37.30 -11.75
CA GLY A 363 -18.65 38.61 -12.40
C GLY A 363 -17.45 39.58 -12.46
N GLY A 364 -16.99 39.91 -13.69
CA GLY A 364 -16.17 41.10 -13.94
C GLY A 364 -15.44 41.10 -15.29
N ASP A 365 -15.96 41.87 -16.25
CA ASP A 365 -15.45 42.05 -17.62
C ASP A 365 -14.12 42.85 -17.73
N GLY A 366 -13.18 42.32 -18.55
CA GLY A 366 -12.26 43.03 -19.48
C GLY A 366 -11.02 43.82 -18.95
N PRO A 367 -10.07 44.24 -19.81
CA PRO A 367 -9.57 43.63 -21.07
C PRO A 367 -8.02 43.50 -21.12
N ALA A 368 -7.53 43.00 -22.26
CA ALA A 368 -6.14 42.66 -22.60
C ALA A 368 -5.06 43.73 -22.29
N GLY A 369 -3.89 43.26 -21.84
CA GLY A 369 -2.68 44.07 -21.64
C GLY A 369 -1.41 43.26 -21.90
N ASN A 370 -0.83 43.45 -23.08
CA ASN A 370 0.42 42.89 -23.58
C ASN A 370 1.64 43.53 -22.87
N GLN A 371 2.49 42.76 -22.18
CA GLN A 371 3.87 43.18 -21.93
C GLN A 371 4.88 42.04 -22.10
N ARG A 372 5.76 42.27 -23.07
CA ARG A 372 6.94 41.49 -23.41
C ARG A 372 8.01 41.59 -22.30
N GLY A 373 8.73 40.48 -22.12
CA GLY A 373 10.18 40.52 -21.98
C GLY A 373 10.75 40.27 -20.59
N ARG A 374 11.34 39.07 -20.41
CA ARG A 374 12.77 38.92 -20.07
C ARG A 374 13.17 37.45 -20.21
N ARG A 375 14.05 37.19 -21.19
CA ARG A 375 14.83 35.97 -21.31
C ARG A 375 15.97 36.03 -20.29
N HIS A 376 16.11 35.03 -19.44
CA HIS A 376 17.41 34.54 -18.99
C HIS A 376 17.34 33.03 -18.82
N GLY A 377 18.29 32.35 -19.47
CA GLY A 377 18.37 30.90 -19.51
C GLY A 377 18.94 30.29 -18.23
N ALA A 378 18.55 29.05 -17.99
CA ALA A 378 19.33 28.10 -17.21
C ALA A 378 19.36 26.79 -18.01
N ARG A 379 20.56 26.38 -18.40
CA ARG A 379 20.87 25.15 -19.11
C ARG A 379 20.54 23.95 -18.20
N SER A 380 19.75 23.00 -18.70
CA SER A 380 19.62 21.68 -18.08
C SER A 380 20.84 20.84 -18.45
N ALA A 381 21.66 20.48 -17.46
CA ALA A 381 22.66 19.44 -17.61
C ALA A 381 21.98 18.07 -17.43
N ALA A 382 21.52 17.49 -18.54
CA ALA A 382 21.21 16.07 -18.63
C ALA A 382 22.53 15.33 -18.87
N GLY A 383 23.05 14.67 -17.83
CA GLY A 383 24.16 13.73 -17.95
C GLY A 383 23.64 12.38 -18.39
N CYS A 384 23.71 12.11 -19.70
CA CYS A 384 23.59 10.76 -20.24
C CYS A 384 24.82 9.94 -19.83
N LEU A 385 24.63 8.88 -19.04
CA LEU A 385 25.65 7.84 -18.84
C LEU A 385 25.37 6.70 -19.82
N HIS A 386 26.25 6.54 -20.80
CA HIS A 386 26.29 5.37 -21.68
C HIS A 386 26.79 4.13 -20.91
N PRO A 387 26.31 2.93 -21.25
CA PRO A 387 26.75 1.68 -20.63
C PRO A 387 28.06 1.20 -21.29
N GLY A 388 29.13 1.10 -20.51
CA GLY A 388 30.41 0.51 -20.92
C GLY A 388 30.85 -0.58 -19.95
N ASP A 389 31.24 -1.71 -20.52
CA ASP A 389 32.04 -2.81 -19.95
C ASP A 389 31.40 -3.76 -18.91
N ARG A 390 30.62 -4.72 -19.43
CA ARG A 390 30.53 -6.06 -18.85
C ARG A 390 31.67 -6.92 -19.41
N ARG A 391 32.60 -7.37 -18.55
CA ARG A 391 33.54 -8.45 -18.88
C ARG A 391 32.80 -9.80 -18.85
N PRO A 392 33.13 -10.76 -19.74
CA PRO A 392 32.53 -12.08 -19.72
C PRO A 392 33.19 -12.96 -18.64
N ALA A 393 32.36 -13.70 -17.90
CA ALA A 393 32.80 -14.85 -17.13
C ALA A 393 32.95 -16.06 -18.06
N VAL A 394 34.01 -16.83 -17.86
CA VAL A 394 34.32 -18.08 -18.59
C VAL A 394 34.91 -19.06 -17.57
N PRO A 395 34.73 -20.37 -17.76
CA PRO A 395 33.49 -21.15 -17.67
C PRO A 395 33.21 -21.65 -16.25
#